data_AF-A0A4R3GS61-F1
#
_entry.id   AF-A0A4R3GS61-F1
#
_cell.length_a   1.000
_cell.length_b   1.000
_cell.length_c   1.000
_cell.angle_alpha   90.00
_cell.angle_beta   90.00
_cell.angle_gamma   90.00
#
_symmetry.space_group_name_H-M   'P 1'
#
loop_
_entity.id
_entity.type
_entity.pdbx_description
1 polymer ?
#
loop_
_entity_poly.entity_id
_entity_poly.type
_entity_poly.pdbx_seq_one_letter_code
_entity_poly.pdbx_strand_id
1 'polypeptide(L)' 'MHEMTPSEMLRDPLIRQMLHADKVSLASFANLLDTAVRQNARPASDRSFALPKRPDSWNLDAAAHI' A
#
# COMPACT_ATOMS: atom_id res chain seq x y z
N MET A 1 -16.15 -14.24 -3.95
CA MET A 1 -15.48 -13.23 -3.12
C MET A 1 -16.40 -12.03 -3.03
N HIS A 2 -16.61 -11.45 -1.85
CA HIS A 2 -17.39 -10.22 -1.72
C HIS A 2 -16.42 -9.04 -1.85
N GLU A 3 -16.64 -8.18 -2.84
CA GLU A 3 -15.86 -6.95 -3.02
C GLU A 3 -16.28 -5.94 -1.96
N MET A 4 -15.33 -5.47 -1.15
CA MET A 4 -15.59 -4.47 -0.11
C MET A 4 -15.55 -3.07 -0.71
N THR A 5 -16.50 -2.23 -0.33
CA THR A 5 -16.44 -0.79 -0.63
C THR A 5 -15.31 -0.13 0.17
N PRO A 6 -14.77 1.02 -0.29
CA PRO A 6 -13.78 1.78 0.47
C PRO A 6 -14.24 2.11 1.90
N SER A 7 -15.54 2.39 2.08
CA SER A 7 -16.11 2.68 3.40
C SER A 7 -16.14 1.47 4.32
N GLU A 8 -16.38 0.27 3.78
CA GLU A 8 -16.30 -0.99 4.54
C GLU A 8 -14.85 -1.30 4.92
N MET A 9 -13.91 -1.15 3.99
CA MET A 9 -12.48 -1.33 4.27
C MET A 9 -11.99 -0.40 5.39
N LEU A 10 -12.45 0.87 5.41
CA LEU A 10 -12.09 1.82 6.45
C LEU A 10 -12.71 1.51 7.82
N ARG A 11 -13.74 0.67 7.88
CA ARG A 11 -14.40 0.25 9.13
C ARG A 11 -13.98 -1.13 9.61
N ASP A 12 -13.28 -1.89 8.77
CA ASP A 12 -12.80 -3.22 9.11
C ASP A 12 -11.75 -3.17 10.23
N PRO A 13 -11.93 -3.96 11.31
CA PRO A 13 -11.02 -3.93 12.46
C PRO A 13 -9.64 -4.51 12.16
N LEU A 14 -9.54 -5.51 11.27
CA LEU A 14 -8.27 -6.11 10.90
C LEU A 14 -7.45 -5.14 10.04
N ILE A 15 -8.09 -4.49 9.06
CA ILE A 15 -7.44 -3.44 8.26
C ILE A 15 -6.92 -2.33 9.18
N ARG A 16 -7.72 -1.86 10.13
CA ARG A 16 -7.28 -0.84 11.10
C ARG A 16 -6.11 -1.30 11.96
N GLN A 17 -6.13 -2.55 12.41
CA GLN A 17 -5.05 -3.12 13.20
C GLN A 17 -3.75 -3.20 12.39
N MET A 18 -3.82 -3.60 11.13
CA MET A 18 -2.67 -3.62 10.22
C MET A 18 -2.11 -2.21 9.98
N LEU A 19 -2.98 -1.24 9.66
CA LEU A 19 -2.55 0.17 9.49
C LEU A 19 -1.86 0.71 10.74
N HIS A 20 -2.39 0.39 11.93
CA HIS A 20 -1.79 0.81 13.19
C HIS A 20 -0.43 0.15 13.44
N ALA A 21 -0.29 -1.15 13.15
CA ALA A 21 0.99 -1.86 13.26
C ALA A 21 2.07 -1.23 12.35
N ASP A 22 1.66 -0.79 11.16
CA ASP A 22 2.53 -0.16 10.16
C ASP A 22 2.70 1.36 10.36
N LYS A 23 2.09 1.94 11.41
CA LYS A 23 2.06 3.39 11.67
C LYS A 23 1.50 4.22 10.50
N VAL A 24 0.62 3.63 9.71
CA VAL A 24 -0.10 4.31 8.63
C VAL A 24 -1.37 4.94 9.19
N SER A 25 -1.54 6.24 8.95
CA SER A 25 -2.75 6.92 9.39
C SER A 25 -3.97 6.47 8.57
N LEU A 26 -5.13 6.35 9.23
CA LEU A 26 -6.39 6.01 8.56
C LEU A 26 -6.76 7.05 7.47
N ALA A 27 -6.40 8.32 7.68
CA ALA A 27 -6.63 9.40 6.72
C ALA A 27 -5.78 9.21 5.45
N SER A 28 -4.49 8.85 5.61
CA SER A 28 -3.61 8.53 4.48
C SER A 28 -4.16 7.37 3.66
N PHE A 29 -4.64 6.32 4.33
CA PHE A 29 -5.25 5.17 3.67
C PHE A 29 -6.56 5.54 2.94
N ALA A 30 -7.42 6.36 3.55
CA ALA A 30 -8.64 6.86 2.91
C ALA A 30 -8.34 7.65 1.61
N ASN A 31 -7.28 8.48 1.61
CA ASN A 31 -6.86 9.20 0.42
C ASN A 31 -6.35 8.26 -0.69
N LEU A 32 -5.66 7.18 -0.34
CA LEU A 32 -5.21 6.16 -1.30
C LEU A 32 -6.40 5.44 -1.92
N LEU A 33 -7.41 5.07 -1.11
CA LEU A 33 -8.64 4.45 -1.61
C LEU A 33 -9.41 5.39 -2.55
N ASP A 34 -9.60 6.65 -2.18
CA ASP A 34 -10.27 7.64 -3.03
C ASP A 34 -9.51 7.82 -4.37
N THR A 35 -8.19 7.89 -4.31
CA THR A 35 -7.34 7.98 -5.52
C THR A 35 -7.47 6.73 -6.40
N ALA A 36 -7.46 5.53 -5.80
CA ALA A 36 -7.60 4.28 -6.52
C ALA A 36 -8.98 4.15 -7.19
N VAL A 37 -10.05 4.56 -6.51
CA VAL A 37 -11.40 4.59 -7.07
C VAL A 37 -11.48 5.54 -8.26
N ARG A 38 -10.90 6.74 -8.16
CA ARG A 38 -10.85 7.70 -9.27
C ARG A 38 -10.07 7.19 -10.47
N GLN A 39 -8.98 6.46 -10.23
CA GLN A 39 -8.17 5.85 -11.28
C GLN A 39 -8.90 4.71 -11.97
N ASN A 40 -9.62 3.87 -11.21
CA ASN A 40 -10.40 2.77 -11.75
C ASN A 40 -11.64 3.25 -12.52
N ALA A 41 -12.20 4.41 -12.15
CA ALA A 41 -13.29 5.04 -12.88
C ALA A 41 -12.85 5.68 -14.22
N ARG A 42 -11.54 5.82 -14.46
CA ARG A 42 -11.00 6.30 -15.73
C ARG A 42 -10.64 5.07 -16.58
N PRO A 43 -11.19 4.90 -17.80
CA PRO A 43 -10.83 3.76 -18.64
C PRO A 43 -9.31 3.76 -18.84
N ALA A 44 -8.70 2.62 -18.51
CA ALA A 44 -7.26 2.42 -18.49
C ALA A 44 -6.66 2.59 -19.89
N SER A 45 -6.37 3.84 -20.27
CA SER A 45 -5.38 4.13 -21.28
C SER A 45 -4.04 4.20 -20.58
N ASP A 46 -3.43 3.03 -20.44
CA ASP A 46 -1.99 2.81 -20.25
C ASP A 46 -1.36 3.47 -19.01
N ARG A 47 -1.36 2.75 -17.88
CA ARG A 47 -0.32 3.00 -16.86
C ARG A 47 -0.02 1.73 -16.09
N SER A 48 1.00 1.03 -16.60
CA SER A 48 1.84 0.10 -15.84
C SER A 48 2.05 0.65 -14.42
N PHE A 49 1.54 -0.07 -13.43
CA PHE A 49 1.84 0.15 -12.02
C PHE A 49 3.35 0.02 -11.85
N ALA A 50 4.05 1.17 -11.85
CA ALA A 50 5.47 1.23 -11.54
C ALA A 50 5.64 0.86 -10.07
N LEU A 51 6.09 -0.37 -9.85
CA LEU A 51 6.60 -0.92 -8.61
C LEU A 51 7.47 0.13 -7.87
N PRO A 52 7.23 0.45 -6.59
CA PRO A 52 8.16 1.29 -5.85
C PRO A 52 9.49 0.56 -5.73
N LYS A 53 10.50 1.07 -6.45
CA LYS A 53 11.90 0.62 -6.39
C LYS A 53 12.39 0.76 -4.94
N ARG A 54 12.47 -0.36 -4.23
CA ARG A 54 13.13 -0.43 -2.91
C ARG A 54 14.59 0.02 -3.07
N PRO A 55 15.11 0.90 -2.20
CA PRO A 55 16.53 1.20 -2.19
C PRO A 55 17.31 -0.02 -1.67
N ASP A 56 18.22 -0.53 -2.50
CA ASP A 56 19.21 -1.54 -2.16
C ASP A 56 20.17 -1.04 -1.08
N SER A 57 19.88 -1.31 0.19
CA SER A 57 20.83 -1.10 1.28
C SER A 57 20.71 -2.17 2.36
N TRP A 58 20.87 -3.43 1.95
CA TRP A 58 21.32 -4.50 2.84
C TRP A 58 22.58 -5.12 2.25
N ASN A 59 23.69 -4.37 2.33
CA ASN A 59 25.01 -4.97 2.21
C ASN A 59 25.33 -5.68 3.53
N LEU A 60 24.94 -6.94 3.59
CA LEU A 60 25.49 -7.92 4.51
C LEU A 60 26.74 -8.46 3.84
N ASP A 61 27.92 -8.02 4.27
CA ASP A 61 29.08 -8.92 4.28
C ASP A 61 29.96 -8.57 5.48
N ALA A 62 29.58 -9.22 6.58
CA ALA A 62 30.47 -9.55 7.67
C ALA A 62 31.19 -10.86 7.31
N ALA A 63 32.32 -10.78 6.60
CA ALA A 63 33.39 -11.78 6.49
C ALA A 63 34.45 -11.19 5.53
N ALA A 64 35.76 -11.15 5.78
CA ALA A 64 36.62 -11.92 6.66
C ALA A 64 37.83 -11.05 7.03
N HIS A 65 38.29 -11.18 8.27
CA HIS A 65 39.66 -10.87 8.63
C HIS A 65 40.58 -11.90 7.96
N ILE A 66 41.58 -11.43 7.21
CA ILE A 66 42.87 -12.11 7.02
C ILE A 66 43.96 -11.04 7.09
#